data_AF-A0A971KLG9-F1
#
_entry.id   AF-A0A971KLG9-F1
#
_cell.length_a   1.000
_cell.length_b   1.000
_cell.length_c   1.000
_cell.angle_alpha   90.00
_cell.angle_beta   90.00
_cell.angle_gamma   90.00
#
_symmetry.space_group_name_H-M   'P 1'
#
loop_
_entity.id
_entity.type
_entity.pdbx_description
1 polymer ?
#
loop_
_entity_poly.entity_id
_entity_poly.type
_entity_poly.pdbx_seq_one_letter_code
_entity_poly.pdbx_strand_id
1 'polypeptide(L)'
;MVFEDEMKAILDISDYITEAAKGLFLATKYIYALSAEGFYSCDVKDVFRIILNNPTKPEKLSSLGLSISGEDCAAVNREEYDLLQEMITLSFANRLPLFTDYGGKQGLSEEQTAYVYETVLLNSDKEAACHVWGSFQKTRRLAKKQRPPLPYSADWFKAYIYGNIGELADINARSFFFMGTLEPLFSMFNLVFEKELFLLMKTLAASPLP
;
A
#
# COMPACT_ATOMS: atom_id res chain seq x y z
N MET A 1 -16.16 -12.48 -11.98
CA MET A 1 -17.11 -11.47 -11.48
C MET A 1 -17.63 -10.70 -12.69
N VAL A 2 -18.89 -10.24 -12.66
CA VAL A 2 -19.48 -9.46 -13.76
C VAL A 2 -19.88 -8.10 -13.18
N PHE A 3 -19.39 -7.02 -13.76
CA PHE A 3 -19.69 -5.65 -13.34
C PHE A 3 -20.87 -5.09 -14.14
N GLU A 4 -21.61 -4.15 -13.53
CA GLU A 4 -22.68 -3.42 -14.24
C GLU A 4 -22.10 -2.47 -15.30
N ASP A 5 -21.01 -1.78 -14.92
CA ASP A 5 -20.20 -0.94 -15.78
C ASP A 5 -18.74 -1.36 -15.62
N GLU A 6 -18.24 -2.08 -16.62
CA GLU A 6 -16.90 -2.67 -16.61
C GLU A 6 -15.79 -1.60 -16.52
N MET A 7 -15.91 -0.53 -17.31
CA MET A 7 -14.90 0.52 -17.36
C MET A 7 -14.86 1.32 -16.06
N LYS A 8 -16.05 1.66 -15.54
CA LYS A 8 -16.14 2.33 -14.25
C LYS A 8 -15.60 1.46 -13.12
N ALA A 9 -15.91 0.16 -13.10
CA ALA A 9 -15.39 -0.75 -12.08
C ALA A 9 -13.86 -0.87 -12.14
N ILE A 10 -13.27 -0.94 -13.33
CA ILE A 10 -11.81 -0.94 -13.50
C ILE A 10 -11.20 0.34 -12.90
N LEU A 11 -11.76 1.51 -13.21
CA LEU A 11 -11.29 2.79 -12.68
C LEU A 11 -11.44 2.88 -11.16
N ASP A 12 -12.62 2.54 -10.61
CA ASP A 12 -12.87 2.59 -9.17
C ASP A 12 -11.90 1.66 -8.39
N ILE A 13 -11.58 0.49 -8.95
CA ILE A 13 -10.60 -0.45 -8.39
C ILE A 13 -9.19 0.14 -8.47
N SER A 14 -8.78 0.70 -9.61
CA SER A 14 -7.47 1.34 -9.78
C SER A 14 -7.30 2.53 -8.83
N ASP A 15 -8.31 3.39 -8.70
CA ASP A 15 -8.32 4.55 -7.80
C ASP A 15 -8.20 4.11 -6.35
N TYR A 16 -8.91 3.05 -5.95
CA TYR A 16 -8.79 2.48 -4.62
C TYR A 16 -7.36 2.03 -4.30
N ILE A 17 -6.66 1.38 -5.25
CA ILE A 17 -5.28 0.95 -5.07
C ILE A 17 -4.35 2.15 -4.83
N THR A 18 -4.50 3.19 -5.64
CA THR A 18 -3.70 4.41 -5.54
C THR A 18 -3.97 5.17 -4.24
N GLU A 19 -5.23 5.35 -3.85
CA GLU A 19 -5.58 6.05 -2.61
C GLU A 19 -5.17 5.25 -1.37
N ALA A 20 -5.25 3.91 -1.41
CA ALA A 20 -4.74 3.08 -0.33
C ALA A 20 -3.20 3.17 -0.21
N ALA A 21 -2.49 3.19 -1.35
CA ALA A 21 -1.04 3.35 -1.36
C ALA A 21 -0.61 4.72 -0.78
N LYS A 22 -1.28 5.79 -1.20
CA LYS A 22 -1.13 7.13 -0.63
C LYS A 22 -1.46 7.18 0.86
N GLY A 23 -2.49 6.44 1.27
CA GLY A 23 -2.84 6.20 2.68
C GLY A 23 -1.66 5.68 3.49
N LEU A 24 -1.10 4.56 3.05
CA LEU A 24 0.04 3.92 3.71
C LEU A 24 1.30 4.80 3.66
N PHE A 25 1.57 5.44 2.52
CA PHE A 25 2.68 6.40 2.36
C PHE A 25 2.57 7.56 3.35
N LEU A 26 1.40 8.19 3.48
CA LEU A 26 1.23 9.27 4.46
C LEU A 26 1.39 8.74 5.88
N ALA A 27 0.87 7.55 6.19
CA ALA A 27 1.07 6.93 7.50
C ALA A 27 2.57 6.75 7.84
N THR A 28 3.43 6.44 6.86
CA THR A 28 4.87 6.37 7.11
C THR A 28 5.45 7.73 7.50
N LYS A 29 5.03 8.81 6.83
CA LYS A 29 5.44 10.19 7.18
C LYS A 29 4.97 10.59 8.59
N TYR A 30 3.73 10.25 8.96
CA TYR A 30 3.22 10.50 10.32
C TYR A 30 3.95 9.70 11.41
N ILE A 31 4.34 8.45 11.14
CA ILE A 31 5.17 7.67 12.07
C ILE A 31 6.56 8.31 12.23
N TYR A 32 7.12 8.84 11.16
CA TYR A 32 8.38 9.56 11.24
C TYR A 32 8.26 10.88 12.02
N ALA A 33 7.16 11.62 11.84
CA ALA A 33 6.87 12.83 12.62
C ALA A 33 6.71 12.51 14.11
N LEU A 34 6.02 11.42 14.44
CA LEU A 34 5.87 10.94 15.82
C LEU A 34 7.23 10.68 16.49
N SER A 35 8.20 10.18 15.72
CA SER A 35 9.56 9.94 16.23
C SER A 35 10.36 11.24 16.49
N ALA A 36 9.89 12.39 15.98
CA ALA A 36 10.51 13.70 16.16
C ALA A 36 9.86 14.52 17.28
N GLU A 37 8.53 14.62 17.32
CA GLU A 37 7.81 15.46 18.28
C GLU A 37 7.67 14.82 19.69
N GLY A 38 8.35 13.69 19.90
CA GLY A 38 8.42 12.98 21.17
C GLY A 38 7.36 11.89 21.29
N PHE A 39 7.81 10.66 21.53
CA PHE A 39 7.00 9.43 21.73
C PHE A 39 5.81 9.54 22.70
N TYR A 40 5.74 10.60 23.51
CA TYR A 40 4.82 10.74 24.63
C TYR A 40 3.58 11.59 24.33
N SER A 41 3.49 12.24 23.17
CA SER A 41 2.35 13.10 22.80
C SER A 41 1.22 12.33 22.09
N CYS A 42 1.55 11.24 21.38
CA CYS A 42 0.60 10.42 20.63
C CYS A 42 1.04 8.94 20.67
N ASP A 43 0.10 7.99 20.83
CA ASP A 43 0.43 6.57 20.76
C ASP A 43 0.51 6.16 19.28
N VAL A 44 1.53 5.39 18.92
CA VAL A 44 1.67 4.80 17.58
C VAL A 44 0.45 3.96 17.19
N LYS A 45 -0.26 3.39 18.17
CA LYS A 45 -1.52 2.68 17.97
C LYS A 45 -2.62 3.56 17.38
N ASP A 46 -2.62 4.86 17.65
CA ASP A 46 -3.62 5.77 17.10
C ASP A 46 -3.41 5.96 15.60
N VAL A 47 -2.15 6.05 15.14
CA VAL A 47 -1.81 6.02 13.71
C VAL A 47 -2.33 4.74 13.07
N PHE A 48 -2.04 3.58 13.69
CA PHE A 48 -2.48 2.27 13.18
C PHE A 48 -4.00 2.20 13.14
N ARG A 49 -4.68 2.65 14.19
CA ARG A 49 -6.15 2.63 14.26
C ARG A 49 -6.77 3.51 13.19
N ILE A 50 -6.24 4.69 12.94
CA ILE A 50 -6.79 5.58 11.91
C ILE A 50 -6.62 4.94 10.53
N ILE A 51 -5.40 4.51 10.20
CA ILE A 51 -5.08 4.07 8.85
C ILE A 51 -5.65 2.67 8.53
N LEU A 52 -5.65 1.74 9.50
CA LEU A 52 -6.20 0.40 9.31
C LEU A 52 -7.73 0.36 9.30
N ASN A 53 -8.42 1.40 9.80
CA ASN A 53 -9.87 1.52 9.68
C ASN A 53 -10.31 2.37 8.48
N ASN A 54 -9.37 3.08 7.85
CA ASN A 54 -9.67 3.98 6.73
C ASN A 54 -8.47 4.06 5.77
N PRO A 55 -8.13 2.96 5.07
CA PRO A 55 -6.91 2.87 4.29
C PRO A 55 -6.83 3.91 3.16
N THR A 56 -7.97 4.35 2.63
CA THR A 56 -8.09 5.35 1.56
C THR A 56 -8.38 6.77 2.05
N LYS A 57 -8.35 7.03 3.36
CA LYS A 57 -8.65 8.35 3.95
C LYS A 57 -7.49 8.90 4.77
N PRO A 58 -6.33 9.17 4.13
CA PRO A 58 -5.15 9.66 4.83
C PRO A 58 -5.35 11.01 5.52
N GLU A 59 -6.30 11.83 5.06
CA GLU A 59 -6.59 13.14 5.66
C GLU A 59 -6.96 13.02 7.14
N LYS A 60 -7.48 11.86 7.58
CA LYS A 60 -7.77 11.61 8.98
C LYS A 60 -6.53 11.56 9.87
N LEU A 61 -5.34 11.31 9.33
CA LEU A 61 -4.10 11.34 10.10
C LEU A 61 -3.77 12.75 10.61
N SER A 62 -4.26 13.80 9.92
CA SER A 62 -4.08 15.19 10.37
C SER A 62 -4.73 15.46 11.73
N SER A 63 -5.72 14.65 12.15
CA SER A 63 -6.35 14.78 13.46
C SER A 63 -5.42 14.45 14.63
N LEU A 64 -4.24 13.87 14.36
CA LEU A 64 -3.22 13.58 15.38
C LEU A 64 -2.47 14.85 15.84
N GLY A 65 -2.60 15.97 15.10
CA GLY A 65 -1.92 17.22 15.44
C GLY A 65 -0.41 17.22 15.18
N LEU A 66 0.11 16.17 14.52
CA LEU A 66 1.53 16.04 14.16
C LEU A 66 1.85 16.83 12.89
N SER A 67 2.99 17.51 12.86
CA SER A 67 3.47 18.18 11.65
C SER A 67 4.37 17.26 10.82
N ILE A 68 4.02 17.04 9.55
CA ILE A 68 4.84 16.26 8.61
C ILE A 68 5.70 17.14 7.68
N SER A 69 5.64 18.47 7.82
CA SER A 69 6.30 19.44 6.91
C SER A 69 7.41 20.26 7.56
N GLY A 70 7.76 19.99 8.83
CA GLY A 70 8.82 20.69 9.55
C GLY A 70 10.24 20.19 9.22
N GLU A 71 11.26 20.92 9.68
CA GLU A 71 12.68 20.53 9.53
C GLU A 71 12.97 19.14 10.11
N ASP A 72 12.32 18.80 11.22
CA ASP A 72 12.44 17.48 11.85
C ASP A 72 11.95 16.34 10.94
N CYS A 73 11.12 16.64 9.93
CA CYS A 73 10.61 15.70 8.93
C CYS A 73 11.34 15.79 7.57
N ALA A 74 12.45 16.54 7.46
CA ALA A 74 13.14 16.76 6.20
C ALA A 74 13.52 15.46 5.47
N ALA A 75 13.90 14.40 6.20
CA ALA A 75 14.28 13.12 5.62
C ALA A 75 13.14 12.41 4.86
N VAL A 76 11.87 12.61 5.26
CA VAL A 76 10.69 12.01 4.60
C VAL A 76 9.99 12.96 3.62
N ASN A 77 10.58 14.14 3.40
CA ASN A 77 10.10 15.16 2.47
C ASN A 77 11.05 15.35 1.28
N ARG A 78 11.98 14.40 1.08
CA ARG A 78 12.88 14.40 -0.07
C ARG A 78 12.22 13.76 -1.29
N GLU A 79 12.69 14.14 -2.47
CA GLU A 79 12.22 13.58 -3.74
C GLU A 79 12.42 12.05 -3.80
N GLU A 80 13.54 11.55 -3.25
CA GLU A 80 13.80 10.10 -3.18
C GLU A 80 12.76 9.40 -2.29
N TYR A 81 12.25 10.08 -1.26
CA TYR A 81 11.20 9.52 -0.40
C TYR A 81 9.85 9.48 -1.14
N ASP A 82 9.55 10.47 -1.97
CA ASP A 82 8.26 10.55 -2.68
C ASP A 82 8.07 9.39 -3.67
N LEU A 83 9.16 8.82 -4.21
CA LEU A 83 9.11 7.62 -5.06
C LEU A 83 8.47 6.42 -4.35
N LEU A 84 8.53 6.36 -3.01
CA LEU A 84 7.96 5.27 -2.22
C LEU A 84 6.46 5.15 -2.41
N GLN A 85 5.73 6.25 -2.66
CA GLN A 85 4.29 6.17 -2.91
C GLN A 85 4.01 5.28 -4.12
N GLU A 86 4.71 5.52 -5.23
CA GLU A 86 4.57 4.73 -6.46
C GLU A 86 5.04 3.29 -6.25
N MET A 87 6.10 3.09 -5.47
CA MET A 87 6.57 1.75 -5.12
C MET A 87 5.52 0.97 -4.31
N ILE A 88 4.83 1.62 -3.37
CA ILE A 88 3.71 1.02 -2.62
C ILE A 88 2.57 0.65 -3.60
N THR A 89 2.17 1.58 -4.47
CA THR A 89 1.12 1.35 -5.47
C THR A 89 1.42 0.12 -6.34
N LEU A 90 2.63 0.04 -6.89
CA LEU A 90 3.05 -1.08 -7.72
C LEU A 90 3.16 -2.39 -6.93
N SER A 91 3.54 -2.34 -5.65
CA SER A 91 3.59 -3.52 -4.79
C SER A 91 2.19 -4.14 -4.58
N PHE A 92 1.16 -3.31 -4.47
CA PHE A 92 -0.24 -3.75 -4.40
C PHE A 92 -0.73 -4.26 -5.76
N ALA A 93 -0.44 -3.52 -6.84
CA ALA A 93 -0.82 -3.91 -8.20
C ALA A 93 -0.24 -5.26 -8.61
N ASN A 94 1.02 -5.55 -8.23
CA ASN A 94 1.67 -6.84 -8.47
C ASN A 94 0.96 -8.04 -7.80
N ARG A 95 0.08 -7.78 -6.83
CA ARG A 95 -0.70 -8.79 -6.11
C ARG A 95 -2.12 -8.96 -6.63
N LEU A 96 -2.58 -8.12 -7.56
CA LEU A 96 -3.90 -8.24 -8.19
C LEU A 96 -4.25 -9.64 -8.71
N PRO A 97 -3.32 -10.44 -9.28
CA PRO A 97 -3.69 -11.78 -9.75
C PRO A 97 -4.18 -12.73 -8.65
N LEU A 98 -3.89 -12.44 -7.37
CA LEU A 98 -4.42 -13.19 -6.23
C LEU A 98 -5.93 -12.99 -6.03
N PHE A 99 -6.52 -11.96 -6.66
CA PHE A 99 -7.95 -11.67 -6.59
C PHE A 99 -8.75 -12.32 -7.72
N THR A 100 -8.12 -13.16 -8.55
CA THR A 100 -8.88 -13.99 -9.50
C THR A 100 -9.67 -15.10 -8.78
N ASP A 101 -9.08 -15.63 -7.70
CA ASP A 101 -9.71 -16.52 -6.73
C ASP A 101 -9.28 -16.10 -5.32
N TYR A 102 -10.14 -15.35 -4.64
CA TYR A 102 -9.85 -14.83 -3.29
C TYR A 102 -10.52 -15.71 -2.23
N GLY A 103 -9.76 -16.63 -1.65
CA GLY A 103 -10.25 -17.51 -0.58
C GLY A 103 -11.33 -18.50 -1.03
N GLY A 104 -11.23 -19.01 -2.27
CA GLY A 104 -12.21 -19.91 -2.86
C GLY A 104 -13.43 -19.21 -3.45
N LYS A 105 -13.41 -17.87 -3.51
CA LYS A 105 -14.49 -17.05 -4.07
C LYS A 105 -14.05 -16.49 -5.42
N GLN A 106 -14.94 -16.60 -6.39
CA GLN A 106 -14.72 -16.04 -7.72
C GLN A 106 -14.56 -14.52 -7.64
N GLY A 107 -13.39 -14.02 -8.03
CA GLY A 107 -13.10 -12.59 -8.12
C GLY A 107 -13.00 -12.11 -9.57
N LEU A 108 -11.98 -11.30 -9.86
CA LEU A 108 -11.75 -10.73 -11.20
C LEU A 108 -11.43 -11.82 -12.23
N SER A 109 -11.81 -11.60 -13.49
CA SER A 109 -11.30 -12.38 -14.62
C SER A 109 -9.83 -12.06 -14.86
N GLU A 110 -9.13 -12.90 -15.64
CA GLU A 110 -7.74 -12.61 -16.00
C GLU A 110 -7.61 -11.31 -16.83
N GLU A 111 -8.61 -11.01 -17.66
CA GLU A 111 -8.67 -9.80 -18.48
C GLU A 111 -8.90 -8.56 -17.63
N GLN A 112 -9.90 -8.59 -16.73
CA GLN A 112 -10.16 -7.54 -15.74
C GLN A 112 -8.92 -7.23 -14.90
N THR A 113 -8.26 -8.29 -14.41
CA THR A 113 -7.04 -8.17 -13.62
C THR A 113 -5.92 -7.48 -14.39
N ALA A 114 -5.75 -7.83 -15.68
CA ALA A 114 -4.75 -7.20 -16.54
C ALA A 114 -5.08 -5.73 -16.80
N TYR A 115 -6.34 -5.40 -17.10
CA TYR A 115 -6.75 -4.02 -17.33
C TYR A 115 -6.55 -3.12 -16.12
N VAL A 116 -6.97 -3.56 -14.91
CA VAL A 116 -6.72 -2.80 -13.67
C VAL A 116 -5.22 -2.57 -13.48
N TYR A 117 -4.40 -3.59 -13.70
CA TYR A 117 -2.94 -3.47 -13.57
C TYR A 117 -2.35 -2.48 -14.58
N GLU A 118 -2.79 -2.53 -15.84
CA GLU A 118 -2.36 -1.62 -16.89
C GLU A 118 -2.77 -0.17 -16.59
N THR A 119 -4.00 0.05 -16.11
CA THR A 119 -4.46 1.38 -15.68
C THR A 119 -3.61 1.93 -14.54
N VAL A 120 -3.26 1.11 -13.55
CA VAL A 120 -2.36 1.54 -12.46
C VAL A 120 -0.97 1.86 -13.02
N LEU A 121 -0.40 0.99 -13.87
CA LEU A 121 0.94 1.17 -14.42
C LEU A 121 1.06 2.41 -15.30
N LEU A 122 0.01 2.77 -16.05
CA LEU A 122 -0.02 3.98 -16.88
C LEU A 122 0.07 5.26 -16.05
N ASN A 123 -0.41 5.22 -14.81
CA ASN A 123 -0.39 6.35 -13.89
C ASN A 123 0.84 6.37 -12.97
N SER A 124 1.67 5.34 -13.01
CA SER A 124 2.84 5.19 -12.12
C SER A 124 4.17 5.54 -12.79
N ASP A 125 5.13 5.94 -11.95
CA ASP A 125 6.50 6.18 -12.39
C ASP A 125 7.20 4.86 -12.77
N LYS A 126 7.88 4.85 -13.92
CA LYS A 126 8.65 3.71 -14.40
C LYS A 126 9.88 3.42 -13.53
N GLU A 127 10.45 4.44 -12.90
CA GLU A 127 11.60 4.28 -12.01
C GLU A 127 11.23 3.46 -10.77
N ALA A 128 10.04 3.69 -10.21
CA ALA A 128 9.54 2.95 -9.05
C ALA A 128 9.46 1.43 -9.30
N ALA A 129 9.13 1.02 -10.52
CA ALA A 129 8.99 -0.40 -10.90
C ALA A 129 10.31 -1.19 -10.77
N CYS A 130 11.47 -0.53 -10.87
CA CYS A 130 12.77 -1.16 -10.74
C CYS A 130 13.10 -1.58 -9.31
N HIS A 131 12.48 -0.96 -8.31
CA HIS A 131 12.80 -1.14 -6.90
C HIS A 131 11.83 -2.08 -6.17
N VAL A 132 10.62 -2.28 -6.70
CA VAL A 132 9.61 -3.15 -6.08
C VAL A 132 9.93 -4.61 -6.33
N TRP A 133 9.93 -5.41 -5.26
CA TRP A 133 10.14 -6.85 -5.38
C TRP A 133 8.85 -7.56 -5.80
N GLY A 134 9.00 -8.50 -6.73
CA GLY A 134 7.89 -9.25 -7.28
C GLY A 134 7.52 -8.79 -8.69
N SER A 135 6.62 -9.53 -9.33
CA SER A 135 6.08 -9.12 -10.61
C SER A 135 4.69 -9.68 -10.81
N PHE A 136 3.84 -8.87 -11.42
CA PHE A 136 2.48 -9.26 -11.81
C PHE A 136 2.46 -10.63 -12.51
N GLN A 137 3.38 -10.87 -13.45
CA GLN A 137 3.47 -12.13 -14.19
C GLN A 137 3.84 -13.33 -13.30
N LYS A 138 4.75 -13.14 -12.34
CA LYS A 138 5.11 -14.19 -11.38
C LYS A 138 3.92 -14.50 -10.47
N THR A 139 3.25 -13.48 -9.95
CA THR A 139 2.06 -13.66 -9.11
C THR A 139 0.92 -14.34 -9.88
N ARG A 140 0.68 -13.94 -11.13
CA ARG A 140 -0.31 -14.58 -12.03
C ARG A 140 -0.03 -16.07 -12.22
N ARG A 141 1.23 -16.46 -12.43
CA ARG A 141 1.62 -17.88 -12.55
C ARG A 141 1.40 -18.66 -11.26
N LEU A 142 1.58 -18.03 -10.10
CA LEU A 142 1.34 -18.66 -8.79
C LEU A 142 -0.16 -18.82 -8.51
N ALA A 143 -0.97 -17.79 -8.81
CA ALA A 143 -2.42 -17.83 -8.66
C ALA A 143 -3.05 -18.97 -9.49
N LYS A 144 -2.63 -19.13 -10.75
CA LYS A 144 -3.08 -20.25 -11.62
C LYS A 144 -2.77 -21.63 -11.04
N LYS A 145 -1.72 -21.76 -10.24
CA LYS A 145 -1.31 -23.02 -9.62
C LYS A 145 -2.03 -23.28 -8.29
N GLN A 146 -2.99 -22.43 -7.89
CA GLN A 146 -3.72 -22.50 -6.61
C GLN A 146 -2.79 -22.70 -5.40
N ARG A 147 -1.57 -22.14 -5.47
CA ARG A 147 -0.66 -22.17 -4.34
C ARG A 147 -1.06 -21.06 -3.37
N PRO A 148 -0.95 -21.31 -2.05
CA PRO A 148 -1.20 -20.24 -1.09
C PRO A 148 -0.30 -19.04 -1.43
N PRO A 149 -0.85 -17.82 -1.45
CA PRO A 149 -0.07 -16.64 -1.73
C PRO A 149 1.02 -16.50 -0.67
N LEU A 150 2.20 -16.07 -1.09
CA LEU A 150 3.24 -15.69 -0.14
C LEU A 150 2.74 -14.51 0.70
N PRO A 151 3.05 -14.49 2.02
CA PRO A 151 2.81 -13.32 2.85
C PRO A 151 3.38 -12.06 2.18
N TYR A 152 2.69 -10.94 2.37
CA TYR A 152 3.18 -9.66 1.88
C TYR A 152 4.50 -9.32 2.61
N SER A 153 5.53 -8.95 1.84
CA SER A 153 6.79 -8.45 2.38
C SER A 153 7.04 -7.05 1.84
N ALA A 154 7.41 -6.15 2.75
CA ALA A 154 7.87 -4.80 2.46
C ALA A 154 9.40 -4.67 2.55
N ASP A 155 10.15 -5.77 2.37
CA ASP A 155 11.61 -5.72 2.47
C ASP A 155 12.24 -4.80 1.40
N TRP A 156 11.58 -4.67 0.24
CA TRP A 156 11.94 -3.70 -0.79
C TRP A 156 11.93 -2.25 -0.26
N PHE A 157 11.03 -1.93 0.68
CA PHE A 157 10.93 -0.60 1.28
C PHE A 157 12.19 -0.32 2.10
N LYS A 158 12.57 -1.26 2.98
CA LYS A 158 13.77 -1.15 3.81
C LYS A 158 15.03 -1.06 2.95
N ALA A 159 15.14 -1.93 1.94
CA ALA A 159 16.27 -1.94 1.02
C ALA A 159 16.41 -0.60 0.26
N TYR A 160 15.28 -0.04 -0.19
CA TYR A 160 15.29 1.25 -0.86
C TYR A 160 15.72 2.40 0.07
N ILE A 161 15.15 2.47 1.28
CA ILE A 161 15.53 3.51 2.24
C ILE A 161 17.02 3.42 2.57
N TYR A 162 17.53 2.22 2.89
CA TYR A 162 18.94 2.04 3.22
C TYR A 162 19.90 2.34 2.06
N GLY A 163 19.43 2.19 0.82
CA GLY A 163 20.21 2.49 -0.37
C GLY A 163 20.23 3.98 -0.74
N ASN A 164 19.16 4.72 -0.44
CA ASN A 164 18.93 6.05 -1.03
C ASN A 164 18.75 7.19 -0.01
N ILE A 165 18.44 6.90 1.26
CA ILE A 165 18.12 7.92 2.26
C ILE A 165 18.95 7.69 3.54
N GLY A 166 20.17 8.25 3.55
CA GLY A 166 21.16 8.02 4.59
C GLY A 166 20.68 8.34 6.01
N GLU A 167 19.94 9.42 6.19
CA GLU A 167 19.42 9.84 7.50
C GLU A 167 18.45 8.83 8.12
N LEU A 168 17.71 8.10 7.28
CA LEU A 168 16.81 7.03 7.72
C LEU A 168 17.54 5.68 7.86
N ALA A 169 18.73 5.55 7.27
CA ALA A 169 19.60 4.39 7.38
C ALA A 169 20.51 4.43 8.62
N ASP A 170 20.67 5.60 9.24
CA ASP A 170 21.49 5.78 10.43
C ASP A 170 21.02 4.90 11.59
N ILE A 171 21.99 4.29 12.29
CA ILE A 171 21.74 3.44 13.46
C ILE A 171 21.51 4.36 14.67
N ASN A 172 20.26 4.78 14.86
CA ASN A 172 19.84 5.57 16.01
C ASN A 172 18.42 5.17 16.47
N ALA A 173 18.02 5.60 17.67
CA ALA A 173 16.72 5.23 18.26
C ALA A 173 15.52 5.62 17.36
N ARG A 174 15.65 6.73 16.63
CA ARG A 174 14.61 7.26 15.75
C ARG A 174 14.40 6.36 14.53
N SER A 175 15.48 6.02 13.82
CA SER A 175 15.45 5.13 12.66
C SER A 175 15.02 3.71 13.04
N PHE A 176 15.48 3.20 14.19
CA PHE A 176 15.04 1.90 14.71
C PHE A 176 13.56 1.87 15.03
N PHE A 177 13.03 2.90 15.70
CA PHE A 177 11.61 3.01 15.95
C PHE A 177 10.82 3.08 14.65
N PHE A 178 11.23 3.94 13.73
CA PHE A 178 10.57 4.13 12.44
C PHE A 178 10.50 2.82 11.66
N MET A 179 11.64 2.16 11.44
CA MET A 179 11.71 0.89 10.69
C MET A 179 10.99 -0.25 11.41
N GLY A 180 11.17 -0.36 12.73
CA GLY A 180 10.53 -1.38 13.55
C GLY A 180 9.00 -1.23 13.61
N THR A 181 8.49 -0.01 13.48
CA THR A 181 7.05 0.27 13.43
C THR A 181 6.47 -0.01 12.05
N LEU A 182 7.19 0.30 10.98
CA LEU A 182 6.67 0.12 9.62
C LEU A 182 6.48 -1.35 9.24
N GLU A 183 7.36 -2.25 9.68
CA GLU A 183 7.26 -3.67 9.37
C GLU A 183 5.90 -4.32 9.74
N PRO A 184 5.40 -4.19 10.98
CA PRO A 184 4.06 -4.65 11.31
C PRO A 184 2.96 -3.83 10.63
N LEU A 185 3.15 -2.52 10.41
CA LEU A 185 2.17 -1.69 9.71
C LEU A 185 1.91 -2.19 8.29
N PHE A 186 2.96 -2.38 7.48
CA PHE A 186 2.83 -2.85 6.10
C PHE A 186 2.10 -4.21 6.03
N SER A 187 2.44 -5.12 6.94
CA SER A 187 1.82 -6.44 7.01
C SER A 187 0.32 -6.34 7.34
N MET A 188 -0.05 -5.56 8.36
CA MET A 188 -1.45 -5.38 8.74
C MET A 188 -2.25 -4.58 7.72
N PHE A 189 -1.65 -3.53 7.14
CA PHE A 189 -2.28 -2.71 6.13
C PHE A 189 -2.60 -3.54 4.89
N ASN A 190 -1.68 -4.39 4.42
CA ASN A 190 -1.96 -5.28 3.29
C ASN A 190 -3.16 -6.20 3.56
N LEU A 191 -3.30 -6.74 4.78
CA LEU A 191 -4.45 -7.58 5.13
C LEU A 191 -5.78 -6.81 5.07
N VAL A 192 -5.80 -5.57 5.58
CA VAL A 192 -6.99 -4.70 5.49
C VAL A 192 -7.27 -4.32 4.05
N PHE A 193 -6.24 -3.91 3.31
CA PHE A 193 -6.30 -3.54 1.91
C PHE A 193 -6.92 -4.66 1.07
N GLU A 194 -6.41 -5.90 1.18
CA GLU A 194 -6.92 -7.01 0.41
C GLU A 194 -8.39 -7.31 0.73
N LYS A 195 -8.78 -7.24 2.01
CA LYS A 195 -10.16 -7.45 2.45
C LYS A 195 -11.10 -6.37 1.89
N GLU A 196 -10.73 -5.10 2.01
CA GLU A 196 -11.56 -3.98 1.56
C GLU A 196 -11.62 -3.87 0.04
N LEU A 197 -10.53 -4.16 -0.67
CA LEU A 197 -10.52 -4.25 -2.12
C LEU A 197 -11.49 -5.32 -2.62
N PHE A 198 -11.48 -6.50 -1.99
CA PHE A 198 -12.42 -7.56 -2.33
C PHE A 198 -13.88 -7.14 -2.04
N LEU A 199 -14.14 -6.41 -0.95
CA LEU A 199 -15.47 -5.87 -0.66
C LEU A 199 -15.90 -4.84 -1.72
N LEU A 200 -15.01 -3.95 -2.13
CA LEU A 200 -15.27 -2.99 -3.22
C LEU A 200 -15.67 -3.73 -4.50
N MET A 201 -14.89 -4.73 -4.91
CA MET A 201 -15.21 -5.57 -6.07
C MET A 201 -16.61 -6.18 -5.95
N LYS A 202 -16.99 -6.71 -4.77
CA LYS A 202 -18.34 -7.24 -4.53
C LYS A 202 -19.43 -6.18 -4.66
N THR A 203 -19.19 -4.94 -4.24
CA THR A 203 -20.17 -3.84 -4.37
C THR A 203 -20.36 -3.36 -5.80
N LEU A 204 -19.33 -3.50 -6.64
CA LEU A 204 -19.37 -3.12 -8.06
C LEU A 204 -20.00 -4.21 -8.95
N ALA A 205 -20.14 -5.44 -8.42
CA ALA A 205 -20.70 -6.57 -9.16
C ALA A 205 -22.22 -6.44 -9.36
N ALA A 206 -22.69 -6.78 -10.56
CA ALA A 206 -24.09 -6.67 -10.99
C ALA A 206 -25.10 -7.58 -10.26
N SER A 207 -24.61 -8.47 -9.39
CA SER A 207 -25.42 -9.29 -8.50
C SER A 207 -24.60 -9.63 -7.27
N PRO A 208 -25.20 -9.63 -6.06
CA PRO A 208 -24.51 -10.10 -4.88
C PRO A 208 -24.13 -11.56 -5.12
N LEU A 209 -22.83 -11.82 -5.24
CA LEU A 209 -22.29 -13.18 -5.23
C LEU A 209 -22.92 -13.94 -4.04
N PRO A 210 -23.50 -15.13 -4.26
CA PRO A 210 -24.10 -15.93 -3.19
C PRO A 210 -23.13 -16.21 -2.04
#